data_AF-A0A534QAH4-F1
#
_entry.id   AF-A0A534QAH4-F1
#
_cell.length_a   1.000
_cell.length_b   1.000
_cell.length_c   1.000
_cell.angle_alpha   90.00
_cell.angle_beta   90.00
_cell.angle_gamma   90.00
#
_symmetry.space_group_name_H-M   'P 1'
#
loop_
_entity.id
_entity.type
_entity.pdbx_description
1 polymer ?
#
loop_
_entity_poly.entity_id
_entity_poly.type
_entity_poly.pdbx_seq_one_letter_code
_entity_poly.pdbx_strand_id
1 'polypeptide(L)'
;MNRSATAWWACLGTIGSELSALATVVLSMPLRPLFAADEFDPRAPHPTPVLLVHGFLGDPTNFLVLRRFLSARGVRNFVSFRYGPGLDVVRLASRLCRAIDAVRASTGAPQVDIVAHSLGGLVARRVVKRYRGVHRLVTLGAPCIGGAIAPQEIAVFGDADLLVPVPRVAHGRQGRLVVLPGCGHLGLLYAPAALREVAAHLATPVEDRTLPPAPQPLKAA
;
A
#
# COMPACT_ATOMS: atom_id res chain seq x y z
N MET A 1 34.69 20.70 -1.96
CA MET A 1 33.40 20.39 -2.61
C MET A 1 32.27 20.57 -1.60
N ASN A 2 31.33 21.46 -1.90
CA ASN A 2 30.49 22.14 -0.93
C ASN A 2 29.24 21.29 -0.57
N ARG A 3 29.25 20.65 0.61
CA ARG A 3 28.13 19.78 1.10
C ARG A 3 26.80 20.52 1.16
N SER A 4 26.82 21.84 1.30
CA SER A 4 25.64 22.70 1.29
C SER A 4 24.97 22.71 -0.08
N ALA A 5 25.70 23.02 -1.16
CA ALA A 5 25.12 23.09 -2.51
C ALA A 5 24.43 21.78 -2.93
N THR A 6 25.02 20.63 -2.63
CA THR A 6 24.42 19.31 -2.87
C THR A 6 23.13 19.09 -2.07
N ALA A 7 23.05 19.58 -0.84
CA ALA A 7 21.84 19.49 -0.01
C ALA A 7 20.71 20.39 -0.53
N TRP A 8 21.04 21.58 -1.03
CA TRP A 8 20.08 22.50 -1.65
C TRP A 8 19.48 21.92 -2.95
N TRP A 9 20.32 21.34 -3.83
CA TRP A 9 19.85 20.68 -5.04
C TRP A 9 18.97 19.44 -4.75
N ALA A 10 19.33 18.66 -3.73
CA ALA A 10 18.53 17.52 -3.30
C ALA A 10 17.14 17.96 -2.79
N CYS A 11 17.08 19.01 -1.96
CA CYS A 11 15.82 19.55 -1.43
C CYS A 11 14.91 20.10 -2.53
N LEU A 12 15.47 20.86 -3.48
CA LEU A 12 14.72 21.35 -4.66
C LEU A 12 14.19 20.20 -5.53
N GLY A 13 14.99 19.15 -5.71
CA GLY A 13 14.57 17.94 -6.41
C GLY A 13 13.38 17.24 -5.73
N THR A 14 13.43 17.07 -4.41
CA THR A 14 12.33 16.47 -3.65
C THR A 14 11.06 17.31 -3.73
N ILE A 15 11.15 18.63 -3.52
CA ILE A 15 10.00 19.54 -3.61
C ILE A 15 9.38 19.49 -5.01
N GLY A 16 10.21 19.52 -6.06
CA GLY A 16 9.74 19.36 -7.44
C GLY A 16 9.01 18.05 -7.68
N SER A 17 9.51 16.94 -7.12
CA SER A 17 8.88 15.63 -7.23
C SER A 17 7.54 15.54 -6.50
N GLU A 18 7.43 16.13 -5.31
CA GLU A 18 6.17 16.17 -4.54
C GLU A 18 5.11 17.04 -5.23
N LEU A 19 5.51 18.20 -5.78
CA LEU A 19 4.62 19.05 -6.57
C LEU A 19 4.12 18.34 -7.83
N SER A 20 5.01 17.62 -8.54
CA SER A 20 4.61 16.82 -9.69
C SER A 20 3.69 15.66 -9.30
N ALA A 21 3.93 15.02 -8.15
CA ALA A 21 3.08 13.96 -7.61
C ALA A 21 1.69 14.49 -7.27
N LEU A 22 1.61 15.64 -6.59
CA LEU A 22 0.35 16.33 -6.29
C LEU A 22 -0.40 16.72 -7.57
N ALA A 23 0.29 17.30 -8.56
CA ALA A 23 -0.31 17.63 -9.85
C ALA A 23 -0.88 16.38 -10.55
N THR A 24 -0.17 15.25 -10.49
CA THR A 24 -0.64 13.98 -11.05
C THR A 24 -1.92 13.49 -10.35
N VAL A 25 -1.98 13.57 -9.02
CA VAL A 25 -3.21 13.26 -8.25
C VAL A 25 -4.38 14.10 -8.76
N VAL A 26 -4.21 15.42 -8.80
CA VAL A 26 -5.27 16.37 -9.19
C VAL A 26 -5.72 16.13 -10.63
N LEU A 27 -4.78 16.02 -11.57
CA LEU A 27 -5.07 15.78 -12.99
C LEU A 27 -5.70 14.42 -13.26
N SER A 28 -5.49 13.44 -12.37
CA SER A 28 -6.07 12.09 -12.50
C SER A 28 -7.52 11.98 -11.99
N MET A 29 -7.99 12.93 -11.17
CA MET A 29 -9.34 12.86 -10.58
C MET A 29 -10.49 12.75 -11.62
N PRO A 30 -10.47 13.42 -12.78
CA PRO A 30 -11.49 13.24 -13.80
C PRO A 30 -11.54 11.81 -14.38
N LEU A 31 -10.45 11.04 -14.25
CA LEU A 31 -10.36 9.67 -14.75
C LEU A 31 -11.01 8.63 -13.81
N ARG A 32 -11.55 9.04 -12.65
CA ARG A 32 -12.23 8.19 -11.66
C ARG A 32 -13.17 7.12 -12.23
N PRO A 33 -14.00 7.37 -13.27
CA PRO A 33 -14.92 6.38 -13.82
C PRO A 33 -14.21 5.17 -14.44
N LEU A 34 -12.99 5.35 -14.95
CA LEU A 34 -12.18 4.28 -15.55
C LEU A 34 -11.62 3.29 -14.51
N PHE A 35 -11.91 3.53 -13.22
CA PHE A 35 -11.46 2.72 -12.08
C PHE A 35 -12.66 2.14 -11.32
N ALA A 36 -13.84 2.06 -11.96
CA ALA A 36 -14.86 1.10 -11.56
C ALA A 36 -14.30 -0.32 -11.78
N ALA A 37 -14.59 -1.23 -10.85
CA ALA A 37 -13.88 -2.50 -10.67
C ALA A 37 -13.49 -3.21 -11.99
N ASP A 38 -12.22 -3.61 -12.10
CA ASP A 38 -11.79 -4.46 -13.20
C ASP A 38 -12.52 -5.81 -13.06
N GLU A 39 -12.98 -6.37 -14.19
CA GLU A 39 -13.51 -7.73 -14.20
C GLU A 39 -12.40 -8.70 -13.76
N PHE A 40 -12.73 -9.60 -12.84
CA PHE A 40 -11.75 -10.53 -12.29
C PHE A 40 -11.37 -11.59 -13.33
N ASP A 41 -10.09 -11.68 -13.65
CA ASP A 41 -9.54 -12.67 -14.56
C ASP A 41 -8.77 -13.76 -13.77
N PRO A 42 -9.34 -14.96 -13.58
CA PRO A 42 -8.67 -16.05 -12.88
C PRO A 42 -7.48 -16.63 -13.65
N ARG A 43 -7.35 -16.32 -14.96
CA ARG A 43 -6.26 -16.78 -15.82
C ARG A 43 -5.13 -15.75 -15.93
N ALA A 44 -5.23 -14.62 -15.24
CA ALA A 44 -4.15 -13.64 -15.21
C ALA A 44 -2.88 -14.27 -14.60
N PRO A 45 -1.68 -13.89 -15.08
CA PRO A 45 -0.42 -14.35 -14.50
C PRO A 45 -0.34 -14.16 -12.98
N HIS A 46 -0.98 -13.11 -12.47
CA HIS A 46 -1.23 -12.92 -11.04
C HIS A 46 -2.74 -13.05 -10.75
N PRO A 47 -3.23 -14.24 -10.35
CA PRO A 47 -4.66 -14.48 -10.15
C PRO A 47 -5.18 -13.96 -8.80
N THR A 48 -4.31 -13.57 -7.87
CA THR A 48 -4.71 -13.01 -6.57
C THR A 48 -5.25 -11.58 -6.74
N PRO A 49 -6.45 -11.25 -6.24
CA PRO A 49 -6.95 -9.89 -6.25
C PRO A 49 -6.03 -8.94 -5.45
N VAL A 50 -5.77 -7.77 -6.00
CA VAL A 50 -4.94 -6.71 -5.37
C VAL A 50 -5.83 -5.56 -4.93
N LEU A 51 -6.02 -5.41 -3.63
CA LEU A 51 -6.77 -4.31 -3.04
C LEU A 51 -5.88 -3.07 -2.87
N LEU A 52 -6.33 -1.95 -3.43
CA LEU A 52 -5.68 -0.65 -3.35
C LEU A 52 -6.38 0.20 -2.29
N VAL A 53 -5.62 0.64 -1.28
CA VAL A 53 -6.14 1.37 -0.12
C VAL A 53 -5.45 2.74 -0.05
N HIS A 54 -6.16 3.79 -0.47
CA HIS A 54 -5.63 5.15 -0.50
C HIS A 54 -5.44 5.73 0.91
N GLY A 55 -4.74 6.87 1.02
CA GLY A 55 -4.55 7.63 2.26
C GLY A 55 -5.68 8.62 2.56
N PHE A 56 -5.44 9.48 3.56
CA PHE A 56 -6.35 10.57 3.95
C PHE A 56 -6.58 11.54 2.78
N LEU A 57 -7.84 11.92 2.53
CA LEU A 57 -8.27 12.70 1.36
C LEU A 57 -7.83 12.13 -0.01
N GLY A 58 -7.39 10.87 -0.02
CA GLY A 58 -6.95 10.19 -1.23
C GLY A 58 -8.08 9.69 -2.10
N ASP A 59 -7.72 9.22 -3.27
CA ASP A 59 -8.62 8.62 -4.25
C ASP A 59 -7.99 7.36 -4.86
N PRO A 60 -8.78 6.40 -5.36
CA PRO A 60 -8.25 5.31 -6.19
C PRO A 60 -7.35 5.75 -7.34
N THR A 61 -7.56 6.93 -7.92
CA THR A 61 -6.71 7.45 -9.01
C THR A 61 -5.26 7.72 -8.58
N ASN A 62 -4.99 7.85 -7.28
CA ASN A 62 -3.62 7.97 -6.75
C ASN A 62 -2.74 6.79 -7.18
N PHE A 63 -3.34 5.61 -7.38
CA PHE A 63 -2.64 4.40 -7.81
C PHE A 63 -2.63 4.22 -9.33
N LEU A 64 -3.03 5.20 -10.14
CA LEU A 64 -3.09 5.06 -11.61
C LEU A 64 -1.75 4.63 -12.22
N VAL A 65 -0.67 5.29 -11.84
CA VAL A 65 0.67 4.98 -12.37
C VAL A 65 1.12 3.58 -11.90
N LEU A 66 0.87 3.24 -10.64
CA LEU A 66 1.13 1.91 -10.11
C LEU A 66 0.33 0.82 -10.85
N ARG A 67 -0.98 1.00 -11.02
CA ARG A 67 -1.84 0.06 -11.74
C ARG A 67 -1.31 -0.19 -13.15
N ARG A 68 -1.02 0.86 -13.91
CA ARG A 68 -0.44 0.74 -15.27
C ARG A 68 0.88 -0.02 -15.25
N PHE A 69 1.78 0.30 -14.32
CA PHE A 69 3.08 -0.34 -14.19
C PHE A 69 2.97 -1.85 -13.88
N LEU A 70 2.03 -2.21 -13.01
CA LEU A 70 1.75 -3.59 -12.59
C LEU A 70 0.98 -4.38 -13.67
N SER A 71 0.04 -3.76 -14.39
CA SER A 71 -0.67 -4.36 -15.53
C SER A 71 0.26 -4.77 -16.66
N ALA A 72 1.26 -3.93 -16.96
CA ALA A 72 2.30 -4.28 -17.92
C ALA A 72 3.15 -5.49 -17.50
N ARG A 73 3.01 -5.96 -16.25
CA ARG A 73 3.71 -7.12 -15.66
C ARG A 73 2.77 -8.27 -15.30
N GLY A 74 1.53 -8.25 -15.82
CA GLY A 74 0.57 -9.35 -15.65
C GLY A 74 -0.32 -9.27 -14.42
N VAL A 75 -0.22 -8.21 -13.61
CA VAL A 75 -1.14 -7.97 -12.48
C VAL A 75 -2.32 -7.14 -12.97
N ARG A 76 -3.50 -7.76 -13.06
CA ARG A 76 -4.69 -7.14 -13.66
C ARG A 76 -5.93 -7.10 -12.77
N ASN A 77 -5.95 -7.90 -11.70
CA ASN A 77 -7.10 -8.06 -10.82
C ASN A 77 -7.11 -6.99 -9.71
N PHE A 78 -7.34 -5.72 -10.05
CA PHE A 78 -7.34 -4.63 -9.07
C PHE A 78 -8.73 -4.36 -8.49
N VAL A 79 -8.77 -4.17 -7.17
CA VAL A 79 -9.96 -3.70 -6.45
C VAL A 79 -9.61 -2.45 -5.67
N SER A 80 -10.39 -1.38 -5.81
CA SER A 80 -10.14 -0.13 -5.08
C SER A 80 -11.04 -0.01 -3.86
N PHE A 81 -10.44 0.09 -2.67
CA PHE A 81 -11.20 0.30 -1.44
C PHE A 81 -11.49 1.79 -1.25
N ARG A 82 -12.76 2.18 -1.43
CA ARG A 82 -13.20 3.58 -1.35
C ARG A 82 -13.77 3.91 0.02
N TYR A 83 -13.32 5.01 0.60
CA TYR A 83 -13.86 5.54 1.84
C TYR A 83 -13.79 7.08 1.88
N GLY A 84 -14.73 7.70 2.60
CA GLY A 84 -14.74 9.15 2.79
C GLY A 84 -13.63 9.64 3.74
N PRO A 85 -13.50 10.95 3.99
CA PRO A 85 -12.36 11.55 4.69
C PRO A 85 -12.28 11.26 6.20
N GLY A 86 -13.03 10.29 6.73
CA GLY A 86 -13.03 9.97 8.15
C GLY A 86 -11.71 9.36 8.62
N LEU A 87 -11.24 9.77 9.80
CA LEU A 87 -10.01 9.26 10.45
C LEU A 87 -10.27 8.06 11.39
N ASP A 88 -11.47 7.50 11.41
CA ASP A 88 -11.82 6.34 12.24
C ASP A 88 -11.22 5.05 11.66
N VAL A 89 -9.92 4.84 11.93
CA VAL A 89 -9.14 3.68 11.47
C VAL A 89 -9.78 2.36 11.91
N VAL A 90 -10.43 2.30 13.08
CA VAL A 90 -11.06 1.08 13.57
C VAL A 90 -12.26 0.71 12.70
N ARG A 91 -13.14 1.68 12.42
CA ARG A 91 -14.28 1.48 11.54
C ARG A 91 -13.85 1.18 10.11
N LEU A 92 -12.83 1.88 9.61
CA LEU A 92 -12.27 1.62 8.28
C LEU A 92 -11.69 0.21 8.18
N ALA A 93 -11.00 -0.28 9.21
CA ALA A 93 -10.48 -1.65 9.23
C ALA A 93 -11.62 -2.68 9.18
N SER A 94 -12.70 -2.48 9.95
CA SER A 94 -13.88 -3.35 9.88
C SER A 94 -14.56 -3.33 8.51
N ARG A 95 -14.61 -2.18 7.85
CA ARG A 95 -15.11 -2.07 6.46
C ARG A 95 -14.19 -2.77 5.46
N LEU A 96 -12.88 -2.65 5.65
CA LEU A 96 -11.90 -3.31 4.80
C LEU A 96 -11.98 -4.83 4.94
N CYS A 97 -12.15 -5.39 6.14
CA CYS A 97 -12.41 -6.83 6.32
C CYS A 97 -13.61 -7.30 5.48
N ARG A 98 -14.75 -6.59 5.57
CA ARG A 98 -15.94 -6.93 4.77
C ARG A 98 -15.71 -6.81 3.27
N ALA A 99 -14.92 -5.83 2.83
CA ALA A 99 -14.55 -5.70 1.43
C ALA A 99 -13.68 -6.88 0.96
N ILE A 100 -12.74 -7.34 1.80
CA ILE A 100 -11.94 -8.53 1.51
C ILE A 100 -12.83 -9.78 1.42
N ASP A 101 -13.74 -9.97 2.37
CA ASP A 101 -14.71 -11.08 2.34
C ASP A 101 -15.54 -11.05 1.04
N ALA A 102 -16.06 -9.88 0.66
CA ALA A 102 -16.85 -9.73 -0.56
C ALA A 102 -16.04 -10.04 -1.83
N VAL A 103 -14.79 -9.58 -1.92
CA VAL A 103 -13.90 -9.89 -3.04
C VAL A 103 -13.60 -11.38 -3.11
N ARG A 104 -13.28 -12.02 -1.98
CA ARG A 104 -13.03 -13.47 -1.94
C ARG A 104 -14.27 -14.26 -2.35
N ALA A 105 -15.44 -13.85 -1.89
CA ALA A 105 -16.71 -14.48 -2.26
C ALA A 105 -17.04 -14.33 -3.75
N SER A 106 -16.81 -13.15 -4.34
CA SER A 106 -17.14 -12.90 -5.75
C SER A 106 -16.11 -13.49 -6.74
N THR A 107 -14.86 -13.62 -6.33
CA THR A 107 -13.76 -14.08 -7.19
C THR A 107 -13.39 -15.56 -6.98
N GLY A 108 -13.80 -16.15 -5.85
CA GLY A 108 -13.35 -17.47 -5.41
C GLY A 108 -11.89 -17.50 -4.92
N ALA A 109 -11.19 -16.36 -4.88
CA ALA A 109 -9.80 -16.30 -4.45
C ALA A 109 -9.68 -16.60 -2.94
N PRO A 110 -8.73 -17.47 -2.52
CA PRO A 110 -8.58 -17.85 -1.13
C PRO A 110 -8.06 -16.70 -0.26
N GLN A 111 -7.32 -15.75 -0.84
CA GLN A 111 -6.73 -14.60 -0.16
C GLN A 111 -6.62 -13.41 -1.14
N VAL A 112 -6.28 -12.23 -0.61
CA VAL A 112 -6.01 -11.03 -1.40
C VAL A 112 -4.65 -10.43 -1.04
N ASP A 113 -4.04 -9.72 -1.98
CA ASP A 113 -2.89 -8.85 -1.71
C ASP A 113 -3.38 -7.42 -1.47
N ILE A 114 -2.68 -6.65 -0.65
CA ILE A 114 -3.03 -5.26 -0.35
C ILE A 114 -1.85 -4.35 -0.67
N VAL A 115 -2.10 -3.28 -1.43
CA VAL A 115 -1.19 -2.13 -1.54
C VAL A 115 -1.86 -0.91 -0.93
N ALA A 116 -1.21 -0.32 0.07
CA ALA A 116 -1.80 0.73 0.87
C ALA A 116 -0.84 1.92 1.03
N HIS A 117 -1.39 3.13 0.96
CA HIS A 117 -0.61 4.37 1.10
C HIS A 117 -1.01 5.14 2.35
N SER A 118 -0.03 5.69 3.07
CA SER A 118 -0.25 6.60 4.20
C SER A 118 -1.24 6.03 5.23
N LEU A 119 -2.33 6.75 5.54
CA LEU A 119 -3.43 6.30 6.41
C LEU A 119 -4.00 4.93 6.01
N GLY A 120 -4.08 4.63 4.72
CA GLY A 120 -4.55 3.34 4.22
C GLY A 120 -3.70 2.18 4.73
N GLY A 121 -2.39 2.39 4.91
CA GLY A 121 -1.49 1.39 5.47
C GLY A 121 -1.74 1.12 6.95
N LEU A 122 -2.16 2.13 7.73
CA LEU A 122 -2.59 1.93 9.12
C LEU A 122 -3.85 1.06 9.19
N VAL A 123 -4.81 1.33 8.30
CA VAL A 123 -6.04 0.53 8.17
C VAL A 123 -5.69 -0.92 7.81
N ALA A 124 -4.86 -1.12 6.79
CA ALA A 124 -4.45 -2.44 6.33
C ALA A 124 -3.65 -3.22 7.39
N ARG A 125 -2.70 -2.59 8.09
CA ARG A 125 -1.96 -3.20 9.21
C ARG A 125 -2.89 -3.67 10.33
N ARG A 126 -3.95 -2.91 10.63
CA ARG A 126 -4.93 -3.31 11.64
C ARG A 126 -5.74 -4.54 11.21
N VAL A 127 -6.03 -4.66 9.91
CA VAL A 127 -6.66 -5.86 9.34
C VAL A 127 -5.73 -7.06 9.41
N VAL A 128 -4.48 -6.94 8.93
CA VAL A 128 -3.51 -8.05 8.89
C VAL A 128 -3.25 -8.68 10.25
N LYS A 129 -3.24 -7.88 11.33
CA LYS A 129 -3.09 -8.40 12.70
C LYS A 129 -4.20 -9.36 13.14
N ARG A 130 -5.40 -9.25 12.54
CA ARG A 130 -6.62 -9.93 13.03
C ARG A 130 -7.28 -10.83 11.99
N TYR A 131 -6.90 -10.71 10.71
CA TYR A 131 -7.63 -11.29 9.60
C TYR A 131 -6.68 -12.03 8.65
N ARG A 132 -7.01 -13.30 8.36
CA ARG A 132 -6.14 -14.26 7.63
C ARG A 132 -6.29 -14.24 6.11
N GLY A 133 -7.29 -13.53 5.58
CA GLY A 133 -7.53 -13.45 4.14
C GLY A 133 -6.59 -12.50 3.40
N VAL A 134 -5.54 -11.96 4.05
CA VAL A 134 -4.51 -11.13 3.43
C VAL A 134 -3.24 -11.96 3.23
N HIS A 135 -2.84 -12.12 1.97
CA HIS A 135 -1.67 -12.86 1.56
C HIS A 135 -0.41 -12.00 1.68
N ARG A 136 -0.31 -10.89 0.94
CA ARG A 136 0.77 -9.89 1.06
C ARG A 136 0.24 -8.51 1.43
N LEU A 137 1.08 -7.74 2.11
CA LEU A 137 0.86 -6.33 2.36
C LEU A 137 2.05 -5.51 1.84
N VAL A 138 1.77 -4.48 1.07
CA VAL A 138 2.71 -3.43 0.69
C VAL A 138 2.21 -2.14 1.31
N THR A 139 3.04 -1.48 2.11
CA THR A 139 2.74 -0.14 2.63
C THR A 139 3.70 0.89 2.07
N LEU A 140 3.16 2.01 1.58
CA LEU A 140 3.90 3.14 1.03
C LEU A 140 3.71 4.34 1.97
N GLY A 141 4.76 4.72 2.70
CA GLY A 141 4.74 5.89 3.59
C GLY A 141 3.72 5.78 4.73
N ALA A 142 3.42 4.56 5.19
CA ALA A 142 2.44 4.35 6.25
C ALA A 142 3.07 4.49 7.64
N PRO A 143 2.55 5.35 8.54
CA PRO A 143 3.12 5.51 9.88
C PRO A 143 3.25 4.19 10.64
N CYS A 144 4.45 3.90 11.16
CA CYS A 144 4.71 2.73 12.01
C CYS A 144 4.54 3.11 13.49
N ILE A 145 3.30 3.19 13.96
CA ILE A 145 3.01 3.56 15.36
C ILE A 145 3.06 2.31 16.25
N GLY A 146 4.16 2.17 17.00
CA GLY A 146 4.28 1.25 18.14
C GLY A 146 4.06 -0.24 17.83
N GLY A 147 4.25 -0.68 16.59
CA GLY A 147 3.97 -2.06 16.18
C GLY A 147 5.00 -2.61 15.20
N ALA A 148 5.27 -3.92 15.32
CA ALA A 148 6.10 -4.65 14.39
C ALA A 148 5.50 -4.68 12.97
N ILE A 149 6.38 -4.74 11.97
CA ILE A 149 6.04 -4.95 10.56
C ILE A 149 5.70 -6.42 10.39
N ALA A 150 4.52 -6.70 9.81
CA ALA A 150 4.04 -8.07 9.69
C ALA A 150 4.96 -8.91 8.76
N PRO A 151 5.04 -10.24 8.93
CA PRO A 151 5.91 -11.11 8.14
C PRO A 151 5.69 -11.00 6.63
N GLN A 152 4.43 -10.83 6.24
CA GLN A 152 3.98 -10.69 4.86
C GLN A 152 3.98 -9.23 4.37
N GLU A 153 4.45 -8.30 5.20
CA GLU A 153 4.52 -6.88 4.87
C GLU A 153 5.90 -6.45 4.37
N ILE A 154 5.90 -5.71 3.27
CA ILE A 154 6.99 -4.79 2.91
C ILE A 154 6.54 -3.35 3.18
N ALA A 155 7.30 -2.62 3.99
CA ALA A 155 7.06 -1.23 4.32
C ALA A 155 8.10 -0.34 3.62
N VAL A 156 7.64 0.46 2.67
CA VAL A 156 8.48 1.36 1.86
C VAL A 156 8.31 2.79 2.35
N PHE A 157 9.42 3.43 2.72
CA PHE A 157 9.47 4.82 3.16
C PHE A 157 10.36 5.63 2.23
N GLY A 158 10.11 6.93 2.15
CA GLY A 158 11.04 7.89 1.57
C GLY A 158 11.83 8.57 2.69
N ASP A 159 13.13 8.80 2.50
CA ASP A 159 13.94 9.53 3.50
C ASP A 159 13.67 11.04 3.51
N ALA A 160 13.03 11.55 2.46
CA ALA A 160 12.61 12.94 2.30
C ALA A 160 11.10 13.11 2.52
N ASP A 161 10.43 12.13 3.12
CA ASP A 161 9.02 12.18 3.50
C ASP A 161 8.82 13.15 4.68
N LEU A 162 8.18 14.29 4.40
CA LEU A 162 7.91 15.35 5.38
C LEU A 162 6.71 15.05 6.29
N LEU A 163 5.87 14.08 5.93
CA LEU A 163 4.65 13.75 6.67
C LEU A 163 4.85 12.56 7.59
N VAL A 164 5.56 11.54 7.10
CA VAL A 164 5.76 10.27 7.79
C VAL A 164 7.25 9.97 7.85
N PRO A 165 7.92 10.28 8.99
CA PRO A 165 9.33 10.01 9.11
C PRO A 165 9.61 8.51 9.10
N VAL A 166 10.78 8.14 8.58
CA VAL A 166 11.28 6.76 8.64
C VAL A 166 11.32 6.31 10.11
N PRO A 167 10.74 5.14 10.45
CA PRO A 167 10.72 4.67 11.83
C PRO A 167 12.14 4.38 12.32
N ARG A 168 12.50 4.97 13.48
CA ARG A 168 13.83 4.81 14.09
C ARG A 168 14.07 3.41 14.66
N VAL A 169 13.02 2.68 15.02
CA VAL A 169 13.13 1.29 15.47
C VAL A 169 11.95 0.44 14.98
N ALA A 170 12.23 -0.50 14.09
CA ALA A 170 11.35 -1.64 13.83
C ALA A 170 11.74 -2.76 14.81
N HIS A 171 11.27 -2.69 16.05
CA HIS A 171 11.52 -3.76 17.03
C HIS A 171 10.83 -5.05 16.58
N GLY A 172 11.57 -6.16 16.62
CA GLY A 172 11.06 -7.51 16.36
C GLY A 172 10.96 -7.82 14.86
N ARG A 173 11.92 -8.62 14.36
CA ARG A 173 11.92 -9.16 13.00
C ARG A 173 10.59 -9.86 12.73
N GLN A 174 9.94 -9.60 11.58
CA GLN A 174 9.51 -10.62 10.60
C GLN A 174 9.20 -9.99 9.20
N GLY A 175 8.82 -8.72 9.08
CA GLY A 175 8.61 -8.04 7.78
C GLY A 175 9.82 -7.28 7.20
N ARG A 176 9.73 -6.81 5.94
CA ARG A 176 10.81 -6.09 5.24
C ARG A 176 10.58 -4.58 5.27
N LEU A 177 11.59 -3.79 5.62
CA LEU A 177 11.56 -2.33 5.52
C LEU A 177 12.52 -1.87 4.42
N VAL A 178 12.06 -0.97 3.55
CA VAL A 178 12.85 -0.36 2.48
C VAL A 178 12.77 1.16 2.62
N VAL A 179 13.90 1.84 2.51
CA VAL A 179 13.98 3.31 2.50
C VAL A 179 14.50 3.75 1.14
N LEU A 180 13.77 4.65 0.47
CA LEU A 180 14.10 5.18 -0.83
C LEU A 180 14.71 6.59 -0.69
N PRO A 181 15.95 6.80 -1.17
CA PRO A 181 16.63 8.07 -1.04
C PRO A 181 16.02 9.14 -1.94
N GLY A 182 15.89 10.37 -1.43
CA GLY A 182 15.33 11.52 -2.13
C GLY A 182 13.83 11.43 -2.43
N CYS A 183 13.13 10.43 -1.89
CA CYS A 183 11.71 10.24 -2.14
C CYS A 183 10.88 10.90 -1.04
N GLY A 184 9.88 11.70 -1.43
CA GLY A 184 8.89 12.25 -0.51
C GLY A 184 7.64 11.36 -0.37
N HIS A 185 6.63 11.87 0.35
CA HIS A 185 5.42 11.12 0.72
C HIS A 185 4.53 10.72 -0.46
N LEU A 186 4.22 11.67 -1.34
CA LEU A 186 3.43 11.40 -2.55
C LEU A 186 4.33 10.78 -3.64
N GLY A 187 5.62 11.12 -3.65
CA GLY A 187 6.61 10.52 -4.53
C GLY A 187 6.62 8.99 -4.48
N LEU A 188 6.33 8.39 -3.33
CA LEU A 188 6.24 6.94 -3.16
C LEU A 188 5.19 6.26 -4.06
N LEU A 189 4.16 6.98 -4.52
CA LEU A 189 3.13 6.45 -5.43
C LEU A 189 3.58 6.42 -6.90
N TYR A 190 4.64 7.15 -7.24
CA TYR A 190 5.05 7.43 -8.62
C TYR A 190 6.51 7.07 -8.90
N ALA A 191 7.37 7.05 -7.88
CA ALA A 191 8.79 6.80 -8.01
C ALA A 191 9.04 5.40 -8.57
N PRO A 192 9.79 5.25 -9.67
CA PRO A 192 10.06 3.95 -10.28
C PRO A 192 10.65 2.91 -9.31
N ALA A 193 11.45 3.37 -8.34
CA ALA A 193 11.99 2.51 -7.30
C ALA A 193 10.89 1.91 -6.40
N ALA A 194 9.92 2.73 -5.98
CA ALA A 194 8.78 2.26 -5.20
C ALA A 194 7.90 1.29 -5.99
N LEU A 195 7.62 1.60 -7.26
CA LEU A 195 6.84 0.73 -8.15
C LEU A 195 7.51 -0.64 -8.33
N ARG A 196 8.85 -0.67 -8.44
CA ARG A 196 9.62 -1.92 -8.53
C ARG A 196 9.56 -2.74 -7.25
N GLU A 197 9.66 -2.11 -6.08
CA GLU A 197 9.52 -2.83 -4.80
C GLU A 197 8.13 -3.43 -4.63
N VAL A 198 7.07 -2.71 -5.03
CA VAL A 198 5.70 -3.24 -5.03
C VAL A 198 5.61 -4.46 -5.94
N ALA A 199 6.08 -4.36 -7.19
CA ALA A 199 6.03 -5.44 -8.15
C ALA A 199 6.84 -6.67 -7.70
N ALA A 200 8.04 -6.46 -7.16
CA ALA A 200 8.89 -7.54 -6.67
C ALA A 200 8.24 -8.30 -5.51
N HIS A 201 7.62 -7.59 -4.57
CA HIS A 201 6.92 -8.23 -3.45
C HIS A 201 5.72 -9.05 -3.93
N LEU A 202 4.90 -8.51 -4.83
CA LEU A 202 3.76 -9.22 -5.41
C LEU A 202 4.17 -10.44 -6.24
N ALA A 203 5.33 -10.39 -6.89
CA ALA A 203 5.88 -11.50 -7.69
C ALA A 203 6.55 -12.60 -6.86
N THR A 204 6.78 -12.38 -5.56
CA THR A 204 7.49 -13.37 -4.72
C THR A 204 6.65 -14.64 -4.61
N PRO A 205 7.14 -15.83 -4.99
CA PRO A 205 6.37 -17.08 -4.94
C PRO A 205 5.78 -17.34 -3.54
N VAL A 206 4.64 -18.02 -3.51
CA VAL A 206 3.99 -18.44 -2.26
C VAL A 206 4.84 -19.55 -1.65
N GLU A 207 5.79 -19.21 -0.77
CA GLU A 207 6.28 -20.21 0.18
C GLU A 207 5.11 -20.53 1.12
N ASP A 208 4.88 -21.82 1.35
CA ASP A 208 3.85 -22.39 2.24
C ASP A 208 4.03 -21.87 3.68
N ARG A 209 3.64 -20.62 3.91
CA ARG A 209 3.57 -20.02 5.23
C ARG A 209 2.31 -20.59 5.86
N THR A 210 2.48 -21.72 6.52
CA THR A 210 1.52 -22.28 7.47
C THR A 210 0.90 -21.14 8.28
N LEU A 211 -0.42 -21.07 8.20
CA LEU A 211 -1.22 -20.05 8.85
C LEU A 211 -0.85 -20.04 10.35
N PRO A 212 -0.42 -18.91 10.96
CA PRO A 212 -0.25 -18.88 12.41
C PRO A 212 -1.58 -19.22 13.08
N PRO A 213 -1.59 -19.90 14.24
CA PRO A 213 -2.81 -20.36 14.90
C PRO A 213 -3.77 -19.19 15.15
N ALA A 214 -5.07 -19.46 15.07
CA ALA A 214 -6.12 -18.45 15.16
C ALA A 214 -5.98 -17.62 16.45
N PRO A 215 -6.06 -16.27 16.39
CA PRO A 215 -6.15 -15.47 17.61
C PRO A 215 -7.48 -15.77 18.32
N GLN A 216 -7.44 -15.87 19.65
CA GLN A 216 -8.63 -16.14 20.46
C GLN A 216 -9.74 -15.10 20.18
N PRO A 217 -11.01 -15.53 20.10
CA PRO A 217 -12.13 -14.62 19.93
C PRO A 217 -12.19 -13.63 21.10
N LEU A 218 -12.54 -12.38 20.80
CA LEU A 218 -12.69 -11.31 21.78
C LEU A 218 -13.73 -11.72 22.84
N LYS A 219 -13.33 -11.82 24.11
CA LYS A 219 -14.28 -11.75 25.22
C LYS A 219 -14.87 -10.34 25.20
N ALA A 220 -16.19 -10.24 24.99
CA ALA A 220 -16.92 -9.00 25.14
C ALA A 220 -16.70 -8.46 26.56
N ALA A 221 -16.28 -7.20 26.67
CA ALA A 221 -16.28 -6.41 27.89
C ALA A 221 -17.25 -5.25 27.66
#